data_AF-A0A371LV36-F1
#
_entry.id   AF-A0A371LV36-F1
#
_cell.length_a   1.000
_cell.length_b   1.000
_cell.length_c   1.000
_cell.angle_alpha   90.00
_cell.angle_beta   90.00
_cell.angle_gamma   90.00
#
_symmetry.space_group_name_H-M   'P 1'
#
loop_
_entity.id
_entity.type
_entity.pdbx_description
1 polymer ?
#
loop_
_entity_poly.entity_id
_entity_poly.type
_entity_poly.pdbx_seq_one_letter_code
_entity_poly.pdbx_strand_id
1 'polypeptide(L)'
;MSRPVCSSSERRFAVRGDSSWDVPEPELGIVLHRGEVVGYTIGNDVSSRDIEGKNPRYLPQSKVYDRCCSTGPCVSTPNSSKTRTTSQCHSPSSVTGKSSNGVSTSTSEMATSCEKLVDYLCQHNNLPETLVLLTGTALVPPETFTLKEGDRVAIDIDNIGQLVNDTVVV
;
A
#
# COMPACT_ATOMS: atom_id res chain seq x y z
N MET A 1 3.02 12.33 -22.19
CA MET A 1 3.42 10.92 -22.01
C MET A 1 2.39 10.26 -21.10
N SER A 2 1.93 9.05 -21.43
CA SER A 2 0.99 8.28 -20.59
C SER A 2 1.71 7.77 -19.34
N ARG A 3 1.09 7.91 -18.16
CA ARG A 3 1.64 7.40 -16.88
C ARG A 3 1.61 5.86 -16.88
N PRO A 4 2.60 5.17 -16.31
CA PRO A 4 2.54 3.72 -16.14
C PRO A 4 1.32 3.33 -15.30
N VAL A 5 0.53 2.37 -15.76
CA VAL A 5 -0.60 1.81 -15.03
C VAL A 5 -0.46 0.29 -15.04
N CYS A 6 -0.56 -0.33 -13.88
CA CYS A 6 -0.70 -1.79 -13.77
C CYS A 6 -2.12 -2.05 -13.31
N SER A 7 -2.95 -2.43 -14.27
CA SER A 7 -4.32 -2.91 -14.07
C SER A 7 -4.44 -4.26 -14.76
N SER A 8 -4.01 -5.33 -14.08
CA SER A 8 -4.22 -6.69 -14.56
C SER A 8 -5.29 -7.37 -13.71
N SER A 9 -6.30 -7.98 -14.34
CA SER A 9 -7.34 -8.78 -13.68
C SER A 9 -6.78 -9.94 -12.84
N GLU A 10 -5.52 -10.32 -13.07
CA GLU A 10 -4.77 -11.36 -12.36
C GLU A 10 -4.11 -10.89 -11.05
N ARG A 11 -4.03 -9.59 -10.78
CA ARG A 11 -3.44 -9.04 -9.54
C ARG A 11 -4.55 -8.50 -8.64
N ARG A 12 -5.28 -9.42 -8.01
CA ARG A 12 -6.25 -9.09 -6.96
C ARG A 12 -5.56 -9.09 -5.60
N PHE A 13 -5.96 -8.19 -4.73
CA PHE A 13 -5.57 -8.23 -3.31
C PHE A 13 -6.75 -8.75 -2.49
N ALA A 14 -6.51 -9.19 -1.26
CA ALA A 14 -7.56 -9.76 -0.43
C ALA A 14 -7.83 -8.97 0.84
N VAL A 15 -9.04 -9.15 1.37
CA VAL A 15 -9.42 -8.87 2.76
C VAL A 15 -9.79 -10.19 3.43
N ARG A 16 -9.72 -10.25 4.76
CA ARG A 16 -10.01 -11.48 5.49
C ARG A 16 -11.51 -11.65 5.73
N GLY A 17 -12.04 -12.86 5.55
CA GLY A 17 -13.44 -13.16 5.84
C GLY A 17 -13.83 -13.10 7.34
N ASP A 18 -12.84 -13.11 8.24
CA ASP A 18 -13.01 -12.98 9.69
C ASP A 18 -12.75 -11.57 10.23
N SER A 19 -12.56 -10.60 9.34
CA SER A 19 -12.42 -9.18 9.64
C SER A 19 -13.70 -8.42 9.29
N SER A 20 -14.08 -7.47 10.15
CA SER A 20 -15.21 -6.56 9.88
C SER A 20 -14.78 -5.17 9.41
N TRP A 21 -13.49 -4.86 9.47
CA TRP A 21 -12.97 -3.54 9.13
C TRP A 21 -11.61 -3.66 8.44
N ASP A 22 -11.62 -3.52 7.12
CA ASP A 22 -10.45 -3.67 6.26
C ASP A 22 -10.20 -2.40 5.46
N VAL A 23 -8.95 -1.96 5.41
CA VAL A 23 -8.57 -0.73 4.71
C VAL A 23 -7.36 -0.95 3.79
N PRO A 24 -7.32 -0.30 2.62
CA PRO A 24 -6.09 -0.20 1.85
C PRO A 24 -5.17 0.81 2.52
N GLU A 25 -3.87 0.55 2.51
CA GLU A 25 -2.86 1.48 3.03
C GLU A 25 -1.88 1.81 1.92
N PRO A 26 -2.06 2.97 1.28
CA PRO A 26 -1.20 3.37 0.17
C PRO A 26 0.14 3.87 0.68
N GLU A 27 1.21 3.28 0.16
CA GLU A 27 2.56 3.55 0.62
C GLU A 27 3.56 3.68 -0.54
N LEU A 28 4.61 4.47 -0.30
CA LEU A 28 5.81 4.38 -1.11
C LEU A 28 6.54 3.08 -0.72
N GLY A 29 6.90 2.27 -1.71
CA GLY A 29 7.78 1.12 -1.53
C GLY A 29 9.20 1.43 -1.95
N ILE A 30 10.17 1.20 -1.08
CA ILE A 30 11.60 1.27 -1.39
C ILE A 30 12.05 -0.09 -1.90
N VAL A 31 12.61 -0.15 -3.10
CA VAL A 31 13.19 -1.37 -3.65
C VAL A 31 14.66 -1.41 -3.27
N LEU A 32 15.04 -2.41 -2.49
CA LEU A 32 16.42 -2.63 -2.07
C LEU A 32 17.04 -3.79 -2.84
N HIS A 33 18.31 -3.65 -3.20
CA HIS A 33 19.16 -4.75 -3.63
C HIS A 33 20.43 -4.77 -2.79
N ARG A 34 20.64 -5.85 -2.02
CA ARG A 34 21.77 -6.03 -1.09
C ARG A 34 21.95 -4.85 -0.12
N GLY A 35 20.83 -4.32 0.38
CA GLY A 35 20.79 -3.18 1.30
C GLY A 35 20.83 -1.80 0.64
N GLU A 36 21.11 -1.73 -0.67
CA GLU A 36 21.18 -0.46 -1.41
C GLU A 36 19.84 -0.11 -2.05
N VAL A 37 19.47 1.18 -2.02
CA VAL A 37 18.26 1.68 -2.69
C VAL A 37 18.45 1.67 -4.19
N VAL A 38 17.72 0.79 -4.88
CA VAL A 38 17.77 0.66 -6.35
C VAL A 38 16.56 1.25 -7.06
N GLY A 39 15.51 1.62 -6.32
CA GLY A 39 14.37 2.32 -6.87
C GLY A 39 13.18 2.41 -5.93
N TYR A 40 12.07 2.89 -6.47
CA TYR A 40 10.82 3.08 -5.74
C TYR A 40 9.63 2.48 -6.49
N THR A 41 8.65 1.98 -5.77
CA THR A 41 7.39 1.44 -6.31
C THR A 41 6.21 1.91 -5.46
N ILE A 42 4.98 1.58 -5.86
CA ILE A 42 3.77 1.81 -5.06
C ILE A 42 3.44 0.51 -4.32
N GLY A 43 3.07 0.62 -3.05
CA GLY A 43 2.55 -0.49 -2.25
C GLY A 43 1.12 -0.25 -1.78
N ASN A 44 0.36 -1.34 -1.64
CA ASN A 44 -0.89 -1.39 -0.88
C ASN A 44 -0.72 -2.40 0.26
N ASP A 45 -0.61 -1.92 1.51
CA ASP A 45 -0.49 -2.74 2.72
C ASP A 45 -1.86 -2.97 3.38
N VAL A 46 -2.59 -3.98 2.91
CA VAL A 46 -4.01 -4.15 3.25
C VAL A 46 -4.13 -4.65 4.69
N SER A 47 -4.96 -3.96 5.46
CA SER A 47 -4.98 -4.12 6.91
C SER A 47 -6.37 -4.43 7.44
N SER A 48 -6.49 -5.56 8.14
CA SER A 48 -7.67 -5.91 8.93
C SER A 48 -7.62 -5.22 10.29
N ARG A 49 -8.08 -3.97 10.31
CA ARG A 49 -7.96 -3.03 11.44
C ARG A 49 -8.76 -3.45 12.67
N ASP A 50 -9.85 -4.19 12.52
CA ASP A 50 -10.57 -4.73 13.68
C ASP A 50 -9.75 -5.82 14.41
N ILE A 51 -8.99 -6.64 13.67
CA ILE A 51 -8.07 -7.64 14.24
C ILE A 51 -6.89 -6.95 14.91
N GLU A 52 -6.27 -5.98 14.23
CA GLU A 52 -5.16 -5.18 14.77
C GLU A 52 -5.58 -4.46 16.07
N GLY A 53 -6.74 -3.81 16.05
CA GLY A 53 -7.26 -3.02 17.17
C GLY A 53 -7.69 -3.83 18.39
N LYS A 54 -8.00 -5.13 18.23
CA LYS A 54 -8.36 -6.03 19.34
C LYS A 54 -7.17 -6.28 20.26
N ASN A 55 -5.97 -6.50 19.71
CA ASN A 55 -4.77 -6.76 20.48
C ASN A 55 -3.51 -6.54 19.63
N PRO A 56 -2.49 -5.81 20.11
CA PRO A 56 -1.22 -5.65 19.37
C PRO A 56 -0.53 -6.97 19.00
N ARG A 57 -0.79 -8.06 19.73
CA ARG A 57 -0.26 -9.40 19.39
C ARG A 57 -0.85 -9.96 18.08
N TYR A 58 -1.95 -9.41 17.59
CA TYR A 58 -2.61 -9.83 16.35
C TYR A 58 -2.15 -9.05 15.12
N LEU A 59 -1.21 -8.10 15.28
CA LEU A 59 -0.62 -7.37 14.15
C LEU A 59 -0.11 -8.28 13.03
N PRO A 60 0.57 -9.43 13.30
CA PRO A 60 0.97 -10.33 12.22
C PRO A 60 -0.24 -10.92 11.47
N GLN A 61 -1.33 -11.25 12.17
CA GLN A 61 -2.53 -11.82 11.56
C GLN A 61 -3.29 -10.79 10.70
N SER A 62 -3.29 -9.52 11.13
CA SER A 62 -3.97 -8.44 10.40
C SER A 62 -3.21 -7.92 9.19
N LYS A 63 -1.92 -8.28 9.04
CA LYS A 63 -1.01 -7.79 7.99
C LYS A 63 -0.42 -8.89 7.10
N VAL A 64 -0.41 -10.16 7.55
CA VAL A 64 0.21 -11.28 6.83
C VAL A 64 -0.82 -12.37 6.58
N TYR A 65 -1.35 -12.39 5.36
CA TYR A 65 -2.29 -13.39 4.86
C TYR A 65 -2.22 -13.44 3.33
N ASP A 66 -2.91 -14.40 2.70
CA ASP A 66 -2.88 -14.53 1.24
C ASP A 66 -3.33 -13.22 0.57
N ARG A 67 -2.51 -12.69 -0.34
CA ARG A 67 -2.77 -11.45 -1.09
C ARG A 67 -3.01 -10.19 -0.23
N CYS A 68 -2.43 -10.13 0.97
CA CYS A 68 -2.49 -8.93 1.84
C CYS A 68 -1.72 -7.72 1.31
N CYS A 69 -0.82 -7.92 0.34
CA CYS A 69 0.04 -6.87 -0.19
C CYS A 69 0.08 -6.89 -1.72
N SER A 70 0.09 -5.70 -2.33
CA SER A 70 0.29 -5.51 -3.77
C SER A 70 1.31 -4.43 -4.03
N THR A 71 2.17 -4.63 -5.03
CA THR A 71 3.17 -3.63 -5.45
C THR A 71 3.19 -3.42 -6.96
N GLY A 72 3.58 -2.24 -7.41
CA GLY A 72 3.70 -1.90 -8.82
C GLY A 72 3.49 -0.40 -9.07
N PRO A 73 3.14 0.03 -10.29
CA PRO A 73 3.13 -0.74 -11.54
C PRO A 73 4.52 -1.04 -12.09
N CYS A 74 5.52 -0.28 -11.66
CA CYS A 74 6.92 -0.38 -12.09
C CYS A 74 7.84 -0.02 -10.91
N VAL A 75 9.15 -0.10 -11.16
CA VAL A 75 10.17 0.44 -10.25
C VAL A 75 10.77 1.68 -10.92
N SER A 76 10.60 2.83 -10.29
CA SER A 76 11.18 4.10 -10.71
C SER A 76 12.60 4.24 -10.18
N THR A 77 13.45 4.97 -10.91
CA THR A 77 14.86 5.16 -10.54
C THR A 77 15.03 6.11 -9.35
N PRO A 78 16.10 5.98 -8.52
CA PRO A 78 16.26 6.74 -7.28
C PRO A 78 16.32 8.28 -7.37
N ASN A 79 16.49 8.85 -8.58
CA ASN A 79 16.60 10.31 -8.77
C ASN A 79 15.30 11.10 -8.47
N SER A 80 14.18 10.43 -8.16
CA SER A 80 12.93 11.09 -7.76
C SER A 80 12.81 11.23 -6.24
N SER A 81 13.61 12.10 -5.61
CA SER A 81 13.64 12.24 -4.15
C SER A 81 12.45 12.99 -3.52
N LYS A 82 11.49 13.48 -4.34
CA LYS A 82 10.28 14.17 -3.87
C LYS A 82 9.08 13.69 -4.67
N THR A 83 8.17 12.96 -4.03
CA THR A 83 7.00 12.36 -4.68
C THR A 83 5.74 12.62 -3.85
N ARG A 84 4.68 13.10 -4.50
CA ARG A 84 3.36 13.21 -3.88
C ARG A 84 2.59 11.92 -4.10
N THR A 85 1.91 11.45 -3.05
CA THR A 85 1.11 10.23 -3.03
C THR A 85 -0.36 10.59 -2.94
N THR A 86 -1.16 10.08 -3.88
CA THR A 86 -2.60 10.26 -3.93
C THR A 86 -3.27 8.89 -3.95
N SER A 87 -4.42 8.76 -3.29
CA SER A 87 -5.11 7.47 -3.24
C SER A 87 -6.60 7.65 -3.35
N GLN A 88 -7.21 6.79 -4.16
CA GLN A 88 -8.62 6.84 -4.48
C GLN A 88 -9.20 5.42 -4.50
N CYS A 89 -10.25 5.21 -3.72
CA CYS A 89 -10.99 3.95 -3.73
C CYS A 89 -12.32 4.12 -4.45
N HIS A 90 -12.66 3.14 -5.30
CA HIS A 90 -13.94 3.07 -6.01
C HIS A 90 -14.65 1.76 -5.65
N SER A 91 -15.73 1.85 -4.87
CA SER A 91 -16.56 0.70 -4.50
C SER A 91 -17.75 0.57 -5.46
N PRO A 92 -17.92 -0.55 -6.20
CA PRO A 92 -19.11 -0.76 -7.04
C PRO A 92 -20.38 -0.95 -6.20
N SER A 93 -20.25 -1.38 -4.94
CA SER A 93 -21.37 -1.59 -4.01
C SER A 93 -21.87 -0.33 -3.32
N SER A 94 -21.28 0.85 -3.59
CA SER A 94 -21.85 2.12 -3.10
C SER A 94 -23.12 2.44 -3.91
N VAL A 95 -24.29 2.05 -3.39
CA VAL A 95 -25.64 2.25 -3.95
C VAL A 95 -26.00 3.75 -4.19
N THR A 96 -25.10 4.69 -3.91
CA THR A 96 -25.29 6.12 -4.23
C THR A 96 -23.98 6.82 -4.55
N GLY A 97 -23.29 6.44 -5.64
CA GLY A 97 -22.40 7.35 -6.41
C GLY A 97 -21.36 8.19 -5.64
N LYS A 98 -20.97 7.82 -4.43
CA LYS A 98 -19.98 8.53 -3.60
C LYS A 98 -18.69 7.72 -3.67
N SER A 99 -17.81 8.08 -4.61
CA SER A 99 -16.39 7.80 -4.39
C SER A 99 -16.01 8.42 -3.05
N SER A 100 -15.27 7.73 -2.20
CA SER A 100 -14.53 8.42 -1.15
C SER A 100 -13.68 9.48 -1.86
N ASN A 101 -13.91 10.77 -1.59
CA ASN A 101 -13.14 11.87 -2.16
C ASN A 101 -11.65 11.54 -2.02
N GLY A 102 -10.90 11.58 -3.12
CA GLY A 102 -9.48 11.21 -3.11
C GLY A 102 -8.73 11.97 -2.03
N VAL A 103 -7.94 11.24 -1.24
CA VAL A 103 -7.10 11.82 -0.19
C VAL A 103 -5.66 11.81 -0.71
N SER A 104 -4.90 12.85 -0.40
CA SER A 104 -3.52 13.00 -0.87
C SER A 104 -2.60 13.44 0.25
N THR A 105 -1.36 12.96 0.21
CA THR A 105 -0.27 13.35 1.11
C THR A 105 1.02 13.46 0.33
N SER A 106 2.08 13.99 0.94
CA SER A 106 3.41 14.08 0.35
C SER A 106 4.42 13.30 1.18
N THR A 107 5.40 12.66 0.53
CA THR A 107 6.51 12.01 1.25
C THR A 107 7.36 13.02 2.03
N SER A 108 7.26 14.31 1.71
CA SER A 108 7.86 15.38 2.51
C SER A 108 7.27 15.52 3.92
N GLU A 109 6.11 14.93 4.19
CA GLU A 109 5.44 14.93 5.50
C GLU A 109 5.84 13.72 6.36
N MET A 110 6.66 12.80 5.83
CA MET A 110 7.11 11.63 6.58
C MET A 110 7.95 12.03 7.80
N ALA A 111 7.50 11.61 8.99
CA ALA A 111 8.21 11.85 10.24
C ALA A 111 9.54 11.07 10.35
N THR A 112 9.65 9.96 9.62
CA THR A 112 10.85 9.11 9.57
C THR A 112 11.33 9.04 8.12
N SER A 113 12.61 9.34 7.87
CA SER A 113 13.16 9.33 6.52
C SER A 113 13.33 7.90 5.97
N CYS A 114 13.39 7.79 4.64
CA CYS A 114 13.59 6.51 3.97
C CYS A 114 14.91 5.85 4.39
N GLU A 115 15.98 6.63 4.51
CA GLU A 115 17.31 6.16 4.93
C GLU A 115 17.24 5.56 6.34
N LYS A 116 16.56 6.23 7.27
CA LYS A 116 16.40 5.76 8.64
C LYS A 116 15.58 4.46 8.72
N LEU A 117 14.57 4.30 7.87
CA LEU A 117 13.80 3.05 7.78
C LEU A 117 14.67 1.90 7.27
N VAL A 118 15.49 2.15 6.24
CA VAL A 118 16.43 1.16 5.71
C VAL A 118 17.47 0.78 6.75
N ASP A 119 18.02 1.76 7.49
CA ASP A 119 18.98 1.51 8.57
C ASP A 119 18.40 0.57 9.63
N TYR A 120 17.16 0.81 10.09
CA TYR A 120 16.48 -0.08 11.03
C TYR A 120 16.24 -1.47 10.46
N LEU A 121 15.84 -1.58 9.19
CA LEU A 121 15.61 -2.88 8.55
C LEU A 121 16.89 -3.72 8.47
N CYS A 122 18.02 -3.09 8.15
CA CYS A 122 19.33 -3.74 7.99
C CYS A 122 20.00 -4.06 9.34
N GLN A 123 19.58 -3.41 10.43
CA GLN A 123 20.21 -3.57 11.73
C GLN A 123 20.01 -4.99 12.29
N HIS A 124 21.10 -5.74 12.40
CA HIS A 124 21.14 -7.11 12.93
C HIS A 124 20.14 -8.09 12.25
N ASN A 125 19.86 -7.87 10.96
CA ASN A 125 18.88 -8.66 10.23
C ASN A 125 19.48 -9.23 8.93
N ASN A 126 19.32 -10.53 8.70
CA ASN A 126 19.77 -11.17 7.47
C ASN A 126 18.66 -11.07 6.42
N LEU A 127 18.85 -10.21 5.43
CA LEU A 127 17.85 -9.89 4.41
C LEU A 127 18.09 -10.66 3.11
N PRO A 128 17.03 -10.96 2.33
CA PRO A 128 17.17 -11.43 0.95
C PRO A 128 17.93 -10.44 0.07
N GLU A 129 18.48 -10.91 -1.06
CA GLU A 129 19.20 -10.05 -1.99
C GLU A 129 18.36 -8.90 -2.53
N THR A 130 17.06 -9.11 -2.73
CA THR A 130 16.15 -8.08 -3.23
C THR A 130 14.85 -8.13 -2.44
N LEU A 131 14.37 -6.97 -2.00
CA LEU A 131 13.11 -6.84 -1.25
C LEU A 131 12.49 -5.46 -1.45
N VAL A 132 11.22 -5.33 -1.03
CA VAL A 132 10.51 -4.06 -0.97
C VAL A 132 10.20 -3.72 0.49
N LEU A 133 10.57 -2.50 0.90
CA LEU A 133 10.24 -1.93 2.21
C LEU A 133 9.13 -0.88 2.03
N LEU A 134 7.96 -1.12 2.61
CA LEU A 134 6.88 -0.14 2.63
C LEU A 134 7.07 0.85 3.79
N THR A 135 6.81 2.13 3.56
CA THR A 135 7.29 3.23 4.41
C THR A 135 6.28 3.75 5.44
N GLY A 136 5.14 3.11 5.59
CA GLY A 136 3.98 3.60 6.32
C GLY A 136 3.08 4.50 5.48
N THR A 137 1.80 4.56 5.87
CA THR A 137 0.80 5.44 5.26
C THR A 137 0.35 6.55 6.21
N ALA A 138 -0.01 7.71 5.63
CA ALA A 138 -0.77 8.77 6.31
C ALA A 138 -2.23 8.82 5.83
N LEU A 139 -2.61 7.97 4.88
CA LEU A 139 -3.91 7.98 4.22
C LEU A 139 -4.75 6.80 4.69
N VAL A 140 -5.25 6.89 5.93
CA VAL A 140 -6.18 5.90 6.48
C VAL A 140 -7.62 6.40 6.25
N PRO A 141 -8.48 5.62 5.55
CA PRO A 141 -9.90 5.94 5.44
C PRO A 141 -10.57 6.06 6.81
N PRO A 142 -11.69 6.80 6.93
CA PRO A 142 -12.43 6.89 8.19
C PRO A 142 -12.94 5.51 8.64
N GLU A 143 -13.20 5.32 9.93
CA GLU A 143 -13.70 4.06 10.52
C GLU A 143 -15.03 3.56 9.90
N THR A 144 -15.77 4.44 9.23
CA THR A 144 -17.00 4.10 8.51
C THR A 144 -16.75 3.43 7.15
N PHE A 145 -15.51 3.40 6.69
CA PHE A 145 -15.10 2.74 5.46
C PHE A 145 -14.55 1.34 5.75
N THR A 146 -14.98 0.37 4.96
CA THR A 146 -14.39 -0.97 4.92
C THR A 146 -14.43 -1.49 3.49
N LEU A 147 -13.36 -2.14 3.07
CA LEU A 147 -13.26 -2.80 1.78
C LEU A 147 -14.21 -3.98 1.70
N LYS A 148 -14.78 -4.19 0.51
CA LYS A 148 -15.64 -5.33 0.20
C LYS A 148 -15.13 -6.08 -1.01
N GLU A 149 -15.55 -7.33 -1.14
CA GLU A 149 -15.30 -8.11 -2.36
C GLU A 149 -15.74 -7.32 -3.61
N GLY A 150 -14.87 -7.28 -4.61
CA GLY A 150 -15.11 -6.56 -5.87
C GLY A 150 -14.86 -5.06 -5.82
N ASP A 151 -14.49 -4.48 -4.66
CA ASP A 151 -14.03 -3.08 -4.61
C ASP A 151 -12.76 -2.90 -5.45
N ARG A 152 -12.61 -1.73 -6.07
CA ARG A 152 -11.46 -1.38 -6.90
C ARG A 152 -10.67 -0.25 -6.26
N VAL A 153 -9.41 -0.53 -5.92
CA VAL A 153 -8.51 0.44 -5.29
C VAL A 153 -7.51 0.95 -6.31
N ALA A 154 -7.34 2.27 -6.39
CA ALA A 154 -6.35 2.93 -7.23
C ALA A 154 -5.42 3.81 -6.38
N ILE A 155 -4.12 3.53 -6.42
CA ILE A 155 -3.09 4.27 -5.69
C ILE A 155 -2.14 4.88 -6.72
N ASP A 156 -1.90 6.18 -6.61
CA ASP A 156 -1.11 6.94 -7.58
C ASP A 156 0.01 7.70 -6.86
N ILE A 157 1.25 7.49 -7.32
CA ILE A 157 2.43 8.20 -6.82
C ILE A 157 3.10 8.92 -7.99
N ASP A 158 3.34 10.22 -7.80
CA ASP A 158 4.03 11.05 -8.78
C ASP A 158 5.41 10.47 -9.12
N ASN A 159 5.73 10.43 -10.42
CA ASN A 159 6.96 9.84 -10.99
C ASN A 159 7.08 8.30 -10.90
N ILE A 160 6.04 7.59 -10.45
CA ILE A 160 5.96 6.12 -10.50
C ILE A 160 4.83 5.68 -11.42
N GLY A 161 3.59 6.08 -11.13
CA GLY A 161 2.42 5.69 -11.92
C GLY A 161 1.20 5.41 -11.05
N GLN A 162 0.36 4.48 -11.50
CA GLN A 162 -0.84 4.05 -10.80
C GLN A 162 -0.90 2.52 -10.62
N LEU A 163 -1.10 2.08 -9.39
CA LEU A 163 -1.38 0.72 -8.98
C LEU A 163 -2.90 0.54 -8.87
N VAL A 164 -3.49 -0.38 -9.64
CA VAL A 164 -4.93 -0.62 -9.61
C VAL A 164 -5.23 -2.10 -9.44
N ASN A 165 -5.94 -2.44 -8.37
CA ASN A 165 -6.26 -3.82 -8.01
C ASN A 165 -7.72 -3.93 -7.55
N ASP A 166 -8.32 -5.10 -7.79
CA ASP A 166 -9.64 -5.44 -7.29
C ASP A 166 -9.53 -6.32 -6.04
N THR A 167 -10.44 -6.14 -5.09
CA THR A 167 -10.50 -6.86 -3.82
C THR A 167 -11.18 -8.22 -3.97
N VAL A 168 -10.63 -9.25 -3.32
CA VAL A 168 -11.28 -10.55 -3.06
C VAL A 168 -11.34 -10.83 -1.56
N VAL A 169 -12.06 -11.88 -1.16
CA VAL A 169 -12.05 -12.37 0.23
C VAL A 169 -11.25 -13.65 0.32
N VAL A 170 -10.48 -13.79 1.40
CA VAL A 170 -9.76 -15.03 1.78
C VAL A 170 -10.16 -15.52 3.16
#